data_AF-A0A3D5V6E7-F1
#
_entry.id   AF-A0A3D5V6E7-F1
#
_cell.length_a   1.000
_cell.length_b   1.000
_cell.length_c   1.000
_cell.angle_alpha   90.00
_cell.angle_beta   90.00
_cell.angle_gamma   90.00
#
_symmetry.space_group_name_H-M   'P 1'
#
loop_
_entity.id
_entity.type
_entity.pdbx_description
1 polymer ?
#
loop_
_entity_poly.entity_id
_entity_poly.type
_entity_poly.pdbx_seq_one_letter_code
_entity_poly.pdbx_strand_id
1 'polypeptide(L)'
;MPPGQLAVYFSNNRIIDGNVWTRFAGDAGAAGVSLGITLNYEALINFSELNSGTGRIVLSRAESDVIWTKVREVSSVSYQDCLEMRIPFEALEYQSGDDVYFTVVLADEQSGSVTSLAPSGGPVHVKVPQITAGKLVMTMTDPIGDDIGPGSYTYPTNALFTPGVFDLVKTEIYDDQDDLTFKIYIYGELNNLWDSPIGLSLQTIDLYFDVDGVPNSGEIKALGGRRAVFDSGAAWEYAVWVEGWHQKIFAADGSEVKAAVRVSTDPITKSISISVPKQAIGYAGGRLGFMVLIMGQEGFPSGDSLRVREVMEQAAEWRFGGGIQGSYDPNIIDMLVPEGTRQEAILGAYDPAQARFATLPMIYIELP
;
A
#
# COMPACT_ATOMS: atom_id res chain seq x y z
N MET A 1 2.42 43.33 4.09
CA MET A 1 2.86 42.68 2.85
C MET A 1 2.50 43.57 1.68
N PRO A 2 3.24 43.56 0.55
CA PRO A 2 2.76 44.17 -0.68
C PRO A 2 1.40 43.55 -1.09
N PRO A 3 0.54 44.28 -1.83
CA PRO A 3 -0.68 43.71 -2.38
C PRO A 3 -0.32 42.51 -3.26
N GLY A 4 -1.09 41.43 -3.12
CA GLY A 4 -0.76 40.16 -3.76
C GLY A 4 -1.65 39.04 -3.29
N GLN A 5 -1.80 38.05 -4.16
CA GLN A 5 -2.63 36.88 -3.92
C GLN A 5 -1.78 35.62 -4.04
N LEU A 6 -1.94 34.71 -3.08
CA LEU A 6 -1.35 33.38 -3.12
C LEU A 6 -2.46 32.36 -3.33
N ALA A 7 -2.34 31.54 -4.37
CA ALA A 7 -3.25 30.44 -4.63
C ALA A 7 -2.48 29.12 -4.63
N VAL A 8 -3.05 28.10 -3.99
CA VAL A 8 -2.60 26.72 -4.16
C VAL A 8 -3.64 25.99 -5.00
N TYR A 9 -3.21 25.43 -6.12
CA TYR A 9 -4.09 24.67 -7.01
C TYR A 9 -3.83 23.18 -6.84
N PHE A 10 -4.91 22.40 -6.76
CA PHE A 10 -4.88 20.96 -6.49
C PHE A 10 -5.55 20.16 -7.61
N SER A 11 -4.96 19.01 -7.95
CA SER A 11 -5.57 17.98 -8.78
C SER A 11 -6.11 16.85 -7.92
N ASN A 12 -7.34 16.42 -8.17
CA ASN A 12 -7.97 15.28 -7.53
C ASN A 12 -8.35 14.26 -8.62
N ASN A 13 -7.65 13.12 -8.64
CA ASN A 13 -7.79 12.06 -9.63
C ASN A 13 -9.19 11.40 -9.67
N ARG A 14 -10.04 11.67 -8.66
CA ARG A 14 -11.42 11.20 -8.60
C ARG A 14 -12.40 12.12 -9.33
N ILE A 15 -11.97 13.33 -9.67
CA ILE A 15 -12.80 14.37 -10.28
C ILE A 15 -12.33 14.57 -11.72
N ILE A 16 -13.20 14.15 -12.65
CA ILE A 16 -12.91 14.21 -14.09
C ILE A 16 -12.91 15.65 -14.60
N ASP A 17 -13.80 16.49 -14.07
CA ASP A 17 -13.95 17.88 -14.49
C ASP A 17 -12.98 18.81 -13.75
N GLY A 18 -12.30 19.69 -14.48
CA GLY A 18 -11.43 20.69 -13.90
C GLY A 18 -10.96 21.74 -14.92
N ASN A 19 -10.34 22.79 -14.39
CA ASN A 19 -9.79 23.87 -15.19
C ASN A 19 -8.39 23.50 -15.70
N VAL A 20 -7.99 24.04 -16.84
CA VAL A 20 -6.62 23.91 -17.38
C VAL A 20 -5.75 25.11 -16.98
N TRP A 21 -6.41 26.23 -16.72
CA TRP A 21 -5.79 27.53 -16.48
C TRP A 21 -6.06 28.00 -15.06
N THR A 22 -5.09 28.67 -14.46
CA THR A 22 -5.29 29.37 -13.19
C THR A 22 -6.36 30.47 -13.34
N ARG A 23 -6.92 30.91 -12.21
CA ARG A 23 -7.75 32.15 -12.12
C ARG A 23 -7.04 33.38 -12.70
N PHE A 24 -5.72 33.38 -12.63
CA PHE A 24 -4.87 34.53 -12.92
C PHE A 24 -4.50 34.58 -14.39
N ALA A 25 -5.25 35.38 -15.15
CA ALA A 25 -5.16 35.50 -16.60
C ALA A 25 -4.39 36.74 -17.08
N GLY A 26 -3.87 37.60 -16.19
CA GLY A 26 -3.26 38.88 -16.59
C GLY A 26 -4.26 39.83 -17.27
N ASP A 27 -3.76 40.75 -18.10
CA ASP A 27 -4.60 41.72 -18.84
C ASP A 27 -5.63 41.03 -19.75
N ALA A 28 -6.77 41.71 -19.96
CA ALA A 28 -7.97 41.16 -20.59
C ALA A 28 -7.70 40.44 -21.93
N GLY A 29 -7.88 39.12 -21.93
CA GLY A 29 -7.81 38.26 -23.13
C GLY A 29 -6.62 37.29 -23.17
N ALA A 30 -5.71 37.29 -22.19
CA ALA A 30 -4.71 36.24 -22.06
C ALA A 30 -5.31 34.98 -21.38
N ALA A 31 -4.82 33.80 -21.77
CA ALA A 31 -5.12 32.56 -21.05
C ALA A 31 -4.37 32.58 -19.71
N GLY A 32 -4.96 31.99 -18.66
CA GLY A 32 -4.26 31.79 -17.39
C GLY A 32 -2.98 30.97 -17.55
N VAL A 33 -2.25 30.77 -16.46
CA VAL A 33 -1.05 29.92 -16.51
C VAL A 33 -1.47 28.45 -16.43
N SER A 34 -0.95 27.60 -17.33
CA SER A 34 -1.12 26.15 -17.19
C SER A 34 -0.06 25.59 -16.26
N LEU A 35 -0.47 24.69 -15.36
CA LEU A 35 0.41 24.13 -14.33
C LEU A 35 0.79 22.66 -14.62
N GLY A 36 0.44 22.14 -15.80
CA GLY A 36 0.72 20.74 -16.18
C GLY A 36 -0.11 19.70 -15.43
N ILE A 37 -1.16 20.12 -14.71
CA ILE A 37 -2.13 19.27 -14.03
C ILE A 37 -3.55 19.81 -14.28
N THR A 38 -4.55 18.94 -14.19
CA THR A 38 -5.95 19.36 -14.09
C THR A 38 -6.16 20.08 -12.76
N LEU A 39 -6.81 21.24 -12.79
CA LEU A 39 -7.05 22.05 -11.60
C LEU A 39 -8.49 21.84 -11.13
N ASN A 40 -8.69 21.01 -10.10
CA ASN A 40 -10.03 20.74 -9.56
C ASN A 40 -10.37 21.70 -8.41
N TYR A 41 -9.37 22.11 -7.62
CA TYR A 41 -9.54 23.01 -6.47
C TYR A 41 -8.51 24.14 -6.44
N GLU A 42 -8.93 25.27 -5.88
CA GLU A 42 -8.13 26.44 -5.57
C GLU A 42 -8.27 26.77 -4.08
N ALA A 43 -7.13 26.99 -3.42
CA ALA A 43 -7.05 27.58 -2.09
C ALA A 43 -6.41 28.97 -2.18
N LEU A 44 -7.22 30.02 -2.09
CA LEU A 44 -6.82 31.40 -2.31
C LEU A 44 -6.67 32.16 -0.98
N ILE A 45 -5.58 32.91 -0.85
CA ILE A 45 -5.33 33.88 0.22
C ILE A 45 -5.04 35.24 -0.42
N ASN A 46 -5.75 36.27 0.03
CA ASN A 46 -5.43 37.65 -0.32
C ASN A 46 -4.60 38.30 0.80
N PHE A 47 -3.40 38.79 0.49
CA PHE A 47 -2.51 39.37 1.49
C PHE A 47 -3.06 40.68 2.08
N SER A 48 -3.94 41.38 1.36
CA SER A 48 -4.64 42.56 1.89
C SER A 48 -5.64 42.23 3.00
N GLU A 49 -6.08 40.96 3.09
CA GLU A 49 -7.03 40.48 4.10
C GLU A 49 -6.34 39.82 5.31
N LEU A 50 -5.02 39.71 5.32
CA LEU A 50 -4.25 39.17 6.43
C LEU A 50 -4.14 40.19 7.56
N ASN A 51 -4.80 39.91 8.69
CA ASN A 51 -4.73 40.70 9.92
C ASN A 51 -3.80 40.02 10.93
N SER A 52 -3.35 40.77 11.94
CA SER A 52 -2.34 40.36 12.94
C SER A 52 -2.61 38.97 13.54
N GLY A 53 -2.01 37.94 12.94
CA GLY A 53 -1.98 36.55 13.39
C GLY A 53 -3.01 35.59 12.79
N THR A 54 -4.00 36.04 12.01
CA THR A 54 -5.04 35.14 11.47
C THR A 54 -5.49 35.56 10.07
N GLY A 55 -5.53 34.60 9.14
CA GLY A 55 -6.06 34.76 7.79
C GLY A 55 -7.13 33.73 7.43
N ARG A 56 -7.79 33.92 6.29
CA ARG A 56 -8.76 32.97 5.73
C ARG A 56 -8.28 32.44 4.40
N ILE A 57 -8.51 31.16 4.17
CA ILE A 57 -8.36 30.50 2.89
C ILE A 57 -9.75 30.40 2.27
N VAL A 58 -9.91 30.94 1.06
CA VAL A 58 -11.12 30.70 0.25
C VAL A 58 -10.86 29.44 -0.58
N LEU A 59 -11.59 28.37 -0.27
CA LEU A 59 -11.57 27.15 -1.07
C LEU A 59 -12.63 27.23 -2.16
N SER A 60 -12.23 27.03 -3.41
CA SER A 60 -13.10 27.02 -4.59
C SER A 60 -12.89 25.75 -5.40
N ARG A 61 -13.97 25.25 -6.02
CA ARG A 61 -13.94 24.13 -6.97
C ARG A 61 -14.06 24.66 -8.39
N ALA A 62 -13.34 24.03 -9.32
CA ALA A 62 -13.43 24.35 -10.73
C ALA A 62 -14.79 23.89 -11.31
N GLU A 63 -15.39 24.73 -12.17
CA GLU A 63 -16.58 24.35 -12.93
C GLU A 63 -16.29 24.23 -14.43
N SER A 64 -15.64 25.24 -15.03
CA SER A 64 -15.18 25.20 -16.43
C SER A 64 -14.22 26.34 -16.75
N ASP A 65 -13.24 26.06 -17.61
CA ASP A 65 -12.24 27.01 -18.13
C ASP A 65 -11.41 27.75 -17.05
N VAL A 66 -11.93 28.88 -16.55
CA VAL A 66 -11.37 29.72 -15.48
C VAL A 66 -12.39 30.05 -14.38
N ILE A 67 -13.56 29.40 -14.40
CA ILE A 67 -14.63 29.63 -13.44
C ILE A 67 -14.36 28.80 -12.18
N TRP A 68 -14.42 29.48 -11.04
CA TRP A 68 -14.16 28.94 -9.72
C TRP A 68 -15.34 29.25 -8.80
N THR A 69 -16.00 28.22 -8.30
CA THR A 69 -17.11 28.35 -7.38
C THR A 69 -16.64 28.12 -5.95
N LYS A 70 -16.83 29.13 -5.09
CA LYS A 70 -16.48 29.04 -3.67
C LYS A 70 -17.26 27.90 -3.00
N VAL A 71 -16.52 26.99 -2.38
CA VAL A 71 -17.07 25.86 -1.62
C VAL A 71 -17.14 26.20 -0.13
N ARG A 72 -16.07 26.76 0.44
CA ARG A 72 -16.00 27.15 1.86
C ARG A 72 -14.84 28.09 2.16
N GLU A 73 -14.83 28.63 3.38
CA GLU A 73 -13.65 29.29 3.96
C GLU A 73 -13.03 28.41 5.05
N VAL A 74 -11.69 28.42 5.16
CA VAL A 74 -10.96 27.78 6.25
C VAL A 74 -10.14 28.83 6.99
N SER A 75 -10.36 28.95 8.30
CA SER A 75 -9.65 29.91 9.17
C SER A 75 -8.42 29.26 9.80
N SER A 76 -7.43 28.95 8.97
CA SER A 76 -6.26 28.14 9.34
C SER A 76 -4.97 28.68 8.73
N VAL A 77 -4.82 30.00 8.76
CA VAL A 77 -3.63 30.70 8.26
C VAL A 77 -2.98 31.48 9.39
N SER A 78 -1.68 31.31 9.56
CA SER A 78 -0.84 32.09 10.46
C SER A 78 0.28 32.75 9.65
N TYR A 79 0.62 33.99 10.00
CA TYR A 79 1.66 34.74 9.32
C TYR A 79 2.49 35.57 10.31
N GLN A 80 3.81 35.36 10.27
CA GLN A 80 4.84 36.25 10.83
C GLN A 80 6.00 36.34 9.82
N ASP A 81 7.06 35.56 10.02
CA ASP A 81 8.18 35.46 9.06
C ASP A 81 7.93 34.39 7.98
N CYS A 82 7.02 33.45 8.26
CA CYS A 82 6.53 32.43 7.35
C CYS A 82 5.00 32.51 7.26
N LEU A 83 4.45 32.15 6.09
CA LEU A 83 3.02 31.89 5.93
C LEU A 83 2.79 30.39 6.13
N GLU A 84 2.08 30.04 7.20
CA GLU A 84 1.65 28.67 7.46
C GLU A 84 0.15 28.55 7.18
N MET A 85 -0.23 27.46 6.51
CA MET A 85 -1.60 27.20 6.14
C MET A 85 -1.93 25.72 6.27
N ARG A 86 -3.12 25.41 6.78
CA ARG A 86 -3.64 24.04 6.91
C ARG A 86 -4.92 23.88 6.12
N ILE A 87 -4.91 22.99 5.13
CA ILE A 87 -6.10 22.64 4.35
C ILE A 87 -6.46 21.18 4.66
N PRO A 88 -7.64 20.88 5.23
CA PRO A 88 -8.09 19.50 5.44
C PRO A 88 -8.29 18.79 4.09
N PHE A 89 -7.78 17.57 3.94
CA PHE A 89 -7.96 16.77 2.72
C PHE A 89 -9.44 16.55 2.34
N GLU A 90 -10.29 16.30 3.34
CA GLU A 90 -11.74 16.17 3.16
C GLU A 90 -12.40 17.41 2.54
N ALA A 91 -11.83 18.60 2.73
CA ALA A 91 -12.35 19.83 2.16
C ALA A 91 -12.12 19.95 0.65
N LEU A 92 -11.26 19.07 0.10
CA LEU A 92 -10.90 18.96 -1.31
C LEU A 92 -11.37 17.62 -1.90
N GLU A 93 -12.29 16.92 -1.21
CA GLU A 93 -12.85 15.62 -1.62
C GLU A 93 -11.81 14.50 -1.79
N TYR A 94 -10.65 14.59 -1.12
CA TYR A 94 -9.70 13.48 -1.06
C TYR A 94 -10.08 12.44 0.00
N GLN A 95 -9.68 11.20 -0.24
CA GLN A 95 -9.78 10.04 0.62
C GLN A 95 -8.39 9.49 0.98
N SER A 96 -8.31 8.62 2.00
CA SER A 96 -7.05 7.97 2.39
C SER A 96 -6.42 7.23 1.20
N GLY A 97 -5.16 7.55 0.92
CA GLY A 97 -4.40 6.93 -0.16
C GLY A 97 -4.47 7.65 -1.49
N ASP A 98 -5.32 8.66 -1.66
CA ASP A 98 -5.38 9.43 -2.91
C ASP A 98 -4.07 10.16 -3.16
N ASP A 99 -3.71 10.27 -4.44
CA ASP A 99 -2.60 11.12 -4.90
C ASP A 99 -3.04 12.58 -4.92
N VAL A 100 -2.22 13.43 -4.32
CA VAL A 100 -2.41 14.87 -4.24
C VAL A 100 -1.30 15.53 -5.05
N TYR A 101 -1.67 16.14 -6.16
CA TYR A 101 -0.78 17.02 -6.91
C TYR A 101 -1.14 18.47 -6.63
N PHE A 102 -0.17 19.30 -6.28
CA PHE A 102 -0.44 20.73 -6.10
C PHE A 102 0.72 21.63 -6.50
N THR A 103 0.38 22.86 -6.87
CA THR A 103 1.33 23.93 -7.21
C THR A 103 0.89 25.23 -6.55
N VAL A 104 1.85 25.99 -6.02
CA VAL A 104 1.63 27.31 -5.42
C VAL A 104 1.90 28.39 -6.46
N VAL A 105 1.01 29.36 -6.54
CA VAL A 105 1.03 30.48 -7.48
C VAL A 105 0.97 31.78 -6.68
N LEU A 106 1.87 32.70 -6.98
CA LEU A 106 1.79 34.08 -6.52
C LEU A 106 1.36 34.98 -7.68
N ALA A 107 0.38 35.84 -7.45
CA ALA A 107 -0.13 36.77 -8.43
C ALA A 107 -0.22 38.20 -7.89
N ASP A 108 -0.04 39.15 -8.78
CA ASP A 108 -0.25 40.57 -8.51
C ASP A 108 -1.76 40.87 -8.45
N GLU A 109 -2.21 41.51 -7.37
CA GLU A 109 -3.64 41.74 -7.11
C GLU A 109 -4.27 42.72 -8.12
N GLN A 110 -3.50 43.66 -8.67
CA GLN A 110 -4.03 44.69 -9.56
C GLN A 110 -4.17 44.21 -11.01
N SER A 111 -3.14 43.53 -11.50
CA SER A 111 -3.07 43.04 -12.89
C SER A 111 -3.59 41.61 -13.05
N GLY A 112 -3.74 40.85 -11.95
CA GLY A 112 -4.08 39.43 -12.01
C GLY A 112 -3.00 38.59 -12.70
N SER A 113 -1.78 39.12 -12.85
CA SER A 113 -0.67 38.43 -13.50
C SER A 113 0.06 37.53 -12.51
N VAL A 114 0.37 36.30 -12.92
CA VAL A 114 1.22 35.40 -12.14
C VAL A 114 2.65 35.92 -12.14
N THR A 115 3.21 36.16 -10.95
CA THR A 115 4.58 36.67 -10.78
C THR A 115 5.56 35.56 -10.42
N SER A 116 5.10 34.47 -9.81
CA SER A 116 5.96 33.35 -9.38
C SER A 116 5.17 32.05 -9.20
N LEU A 117 5.88 30.93 -9.32
CA LEU A 117 5.36 29.57 -9.13
C LEU A 117 6.31 28.78 -8.23
N ALA A 118 5.76 27.89 -7.41
CA ALA A 118 6.55 26.94 -6.62
C ALA A 118 5.84 25.58 -6.53
N PRO A 119 6.58 24.46 -6.67
CA PRO A 119 7.99 24.37 -7.09
C PRO A 119 8.20 24.76 -8.56
N SER A 120 9.39 25.25 -8.90
CA SER A 120 9.73 25.61 -10.30
C SER A 120 9.89 24.41 -11.23
N GLY A 121 10.08 23.20 -10.67
CA GLY A 121 10.28 21.96 -11.42
C GLY A 121 9.00 21.20 -11.79
N GLY A 122 7.83 21.68 -11.37
CA GLY A 122 6.55 20.98 -11.54
C GLY A 122 5.77 20.86 -10.22
N PRO A 123 4.56 20.26 -10.27
CA PRO A 123 3.71 20.10 -9.09
C PRO A 123 4.39 19.24 -8.02
N VAL A 124 4.10 19.54 -6.76
CA VAL A 124 4.35 18.63 -5.65
C VAL A 124 3.44 17.42 -5.80
N HIS A 125 3.96 16.23 -5.54
CA HIS A 125 3.19 15.00 -5.41
C HIS A 125 3.32 14.48 -3.97
N VAL A 126 2.20 14.32 -3.28
CA VAL A 126 2.11 13.66 -1.98
C VAL A 126 0.93 12.69 -1.97
N LYS A 127 0.94 11.73 -1.06
CA LYS A 127 -0.16 10.78 -0.86
C LYS A 127 -0.92 11.14 0.40
N VAL A 128 -2.26 11.10 0.37
CA VAL A 128 -3.06 11.27 1.59
C VAL A 128 -2.73 10.14 2.55
N PRO A 129 -2.36 10.43 3.82
CA PRO A 129 -2.06 9.40 4.80
C PRO A 129 -3.17 8.36 4.88
N GLN A 130 -2.78 7.09 4.84
CA GLN A 130 -3.70 5.99 5.06
C GLN A 130 -3.76 5.72 6.55
N ILE A 131 -4.91 6.02 7.17
CA ILE A 131 -5.14 5.68 8.56
C ILE A 131 -5.47 4.19 8.59
N THR A 132 -4.61 3.40 9.23
CA THR A 132 -4.93 2.02 9.56
C THR A 132 -6.04 2.06 10.61
N ALA A 133 -7.25 1.62 10.22
CA ALA A 133 -8.40 1.56 11.12
C ALA A 133 -8.25 0.42 12.13
N GLY A 134 -8.93 0.55 13.27
CA GLY A 134 -8.97 -0.49 14.30
C GLY A 134 -8.01 -0.32 15.46
N LYS A 135 -8.20 -1.18 16.47
CA LYS A 135 -7.35 -1.27 17.65
C LYS A 135 -6.17 -2.19 17.33
N LEU A 136 -4.95 -1.74 17.58
CA LEU A 136 -3.78 -2.62 17.55
C LEU A 136 -3.95 -3.73 18.59
N VAL A 137 -4.04 -4.98 18.13
CA VAL A 137 -4.21 -6.17 18.98
C VAL A 137 -2.94 -7.00 19.10
N MET A 138 -2.04 -6.91 18.11
CA MET A 138 -0.78 -7.63 18.14
C MET A 138 0.31 -6.91 17.34
N THR A 139 1.55 -7.05 17.81
CA THR A 139 2.76 -6.73 17.06
C THR A 139 3.72 -7.93 17.16
N MET A 140 4.22 -8.38 16.01
CA MET A 140 5.25 -9.41 15.92
C MET A 140 6.41 -8.86 15.10
N THR A 141 7.63 -9.11 15.55
CA THR A 141 8.86 -8.74 14.84
C THR A 141 9.46 -9.96 14.19
N ASP A 142 10.12 -9.73 13.06
CA ASP A 142 10.79 -10.76 12.28
C ASP A 142 12.25 -10.31 12.02
N PRO A 143 13.23 -11.22 12.00
CA PRO A 143 14.64 -10.86 11.86
C PRO A 143 14.94 -10.16 10.54
N ILE A 144 15.80 -9.12 10.56
CA ILE A 144 16.27 -8.52 9.30
C ILE A 144 17.27 -9.48 8.62
N GLY A 145 17.11 -9.67 7.32
CA GLY A 145 18.04 -10.35 6.42
C GLY A 145 17.90 -11.87 6.40
N ASP A 146 16.72 -12.40 6.73
CA ASP A 146 16.41 -13.83 6.63
C ASP A 146 15.50 -14.20 5.45
N ASP A 147 15.31 -13.27 4.50
CA ASP A 147 14.66 -13.41 3.18
C ASP A 147 15.40 -14.33 2.18
N ILE A 148 15.88 -15.45 2.70
CA ILE A 148 16.71 -16.48 2.07
C ILE A 148 16.04 -17.87 2.18
N GLY A 149 14.73 -17.92 2.45
CA GLY A 149 13.92 -19.13 2.54
C GLY A 149 14.52 -20.18 3.49
N PRO A 150 14.86 -21.40 3.04
CA PRO A 150 15.52 -22.43 3.86
C PRO A 150 16.97 -22.10 4.25
N GLY A 151 17.45 -20.87 4.01
CA GLY A 151 18.82 -20.42 4.28
C GLY A 151 19.76 -20.47 3.08
N SER A 152 19.31 -21.02 1.95
CA SER A 152 20.11 -21.17 0.73
C SER A 152 19.66 -20.25 -0.42
N TYR A 153 18.51 -19.59 -0.30
CA TYR A 153 17.95 -18.88 -1.45
C TYR A 153 18.72 -17.60 -1.76
N THR A 154 18.67 -17.26 -3.04
CA THR A 154 19.31 -16.07 -3.58
C THR A 154 18.34 -15.32 -4.48
N TYR A 155 18.45 -14.00 -4.44
CA TYR A 155 17.63 -13.11 -5.24
C TYR A 155 17.86 -13.31 -6.75
N PRO A 156 16.87 -12.98 -7.59
CA PRO A 156 17.09 -12.86 -9.03
C PRO A 156 18.18 -11.82 -9.34
N THR A 157 18.90 -12.01 -10.44
CA THR A 157 20.07 -11.17 -10.74
C THR A 157 19.73 -9.81 -11.33
N ASN A 158 18.47 -9.57 -11.71
CA ASN A 158 18.04 -8.27 -12.20
C ASN A 158 18.07 -7.22 -11.10
N ALA A 159 18.58 -6.02 -11.41
CA ALA A 159 18.78 -4.93 -10.46
C ALA A 159 17.49 -4.39 -9.82
N LEU A 160 16.31 -4.73 -10.36
CA LEU A 160 15.03 -4.37 -9.74
C LEU A 160 14.79 -5.10 -8.41
N PHE A 161 15.39 -6.27 -8.20
CA PHE A 161 15.29 -7.03 -6.95
C PHE A 161 16.37 -6.56 -5.97
N THR A 162 16.19 -5.37 -5.40
CA THR A 162 17.15 -4.82 -4.43
C THR A 162 17.10 -5.58 -3.10
N PRO A 163 18.18 -5.59 -2.29
CA PRO A 163 18.19 -6.29 -1.02
C PRO A 163 17.02 -5.91 -0.10
N GLY A 164 16.42 -6.89 0.56
CA GLY A 164 15.36 -6.72 1.55
C GLY A 164 13.96 -6.47 1.00
N VAL A 165 13.74 -6.46 -0.32
CA VAL A 165 12.38 -6.20 -0.85
C VAL A 165 11.41 -7.35 -0.58
N PHE A 166 11.89 -8.51 -0.10
CA PHE A 166 11.08 -9.63 0.38
C PHE A 166 11.22 -9.90 1.89
N ASP A 167 12.06 -9.12 2.58
CA ASP A 167 12.42 -9.26 4.00
C ASP A 167 11.34 -8.64 4.89
N LEU A 168 10.49 -9.48 5.45
CA LEU A 168 9.52 -9.15 6.48
C LEU A 168 10.27 -8.79 7.76
N VAL A 169 9.92 -7.66 8.38
CA VAL A 169 10.58 -7.24 9.64
C VAL A 169 9.61 -7.05 10.79
N LYS A 170 8.33 -6.84 10.47
CA LYS A 170 7.28 -6.62 11.47
C LYS A 170 5.91 -6.84 10.86
N THR A 171 5.02 -7.47 11.64
CA THR A 171 3.59 -7.52 11.36
C THR A 171 2.83 -6.91 12.53
N GLU A 172 1.93 -5.98 12.25
CA GLU A 172 0.95 -5.46 13.20
C GLU A 172 -0.46 -5.91 12.78
N ILE A 173 -1.27 -6.36 13.73
CA ILE A 173 -2.66 -6.74 13.48
C ILE A 173 -3.56 -5.72 14.16
N TYR A 174 -4.45 -5.12 13.37
CA TYR A 174 -5.46 -4.18 13.84
C TYR A 174 -6.84 -4.82 13.70
N ASP A 175 -7.63 -4.68 14.74
CA ASP A 175 -8.97 -5.25 14.84
C ASP A 175 -10.00 -4.12 14.93
N ASP A 176 -10.93 -4.07 13.99
CA ASP A 176 -12.11 -3.19 14.07
C ASP A 176 -13.41 -4.00 14.01
N GLN A 177 -14.55 -3.33 13.83
CA GLN A 177 -15.83 -4.01 13.82
C GLN A 177 -15.98 -4.99 12.64
N ASP A 178 -15.44 -4.64 11.47
CA ASP A 178 -15.74 -5.29 10.20
C ASP A 178 -14.53 -6.05 9.63
N ASP A 179 -13.32 -5.61 9.92
CA ASP A 179 -12.08 -6.08 9.30
C ASP A 179 -11.00 -6.46 10.32
N LEU A 180 -10.16 -7.42 9.92
CA LEU A 180 -8.82 -7.61 10.45
C LEU A 180 -7.82 -7.01 9.47
N THR A 181 -6.98 -6.09 9.93
CA THR A 181 -5.94 -5.48 9.09
C THR A 181 -4.56 -5.96 9.50
N PHE A 182 -3.90 -6.66 8.58
CA PHE A 182 -2.51 -7.10 8.70
C PHE A 182 -1.61 -6.06 8.04
N LYS A 183 -0.86 -5.33 8.87
CA LYS A 183 0.12 -4.35 8.43
C LYS A 183 1.52 -4.94 8.49
N ILE A 184 2.03 -5.27 7.33
CA ILE A 184 3.31 -5.92 7.09
C ILE A 184 4.35 -4.87 6.74
N TYR A 185 5.48 -4.88 7.41
CA TYR A 185 6.62 -4.00 7.15
C TYR A 185 7.74 -4.82 6.53
N ILE A 186 8.37 -4.27 5.49
CA ILE A 186 9.54 -4.88 4.85
C ILE A 186 10.80 -4.03 5.04
N TYR A 187 11.98 -4.65 5.01
CA TYR A 187 13.25 -3.95 5.16
C TYR A 187 13.62 -3.09 3.94
N GLY A 188 13.45 -3.66 2.75
CA GLY A 188 13.80 -3.06 1.46
C GLY A 188 12.83 -1.97 1.01
N GLU A 189 13.13 -1.37 -0.13
CA GLU A 189 12.28 -0.33 -0.71
C GLU A 189 10.98 -0.90 -1.28
N LEU A 190 9.84 -0.33 -0.91
CA LEU A 190 8.53 -0.72 -1.42
C LEU A 190 8.18 0.10 -2.66
N ASN A 191 8.76 -0.28 -3.81
CA ASN A 191 8.57 0.43 -5.08
C ASN A 191 7.50 -0.20 -5.97
N ASN A 192 6.71 0.64 -6.66
CA ASN A 192 5.77 0.20 -7.69
C ASN A 192 6.37 0.26 -9.10
N LEU A 193 7.43 -0.53 -9.32
CA LEU A 193 8.25 -0.51 -10.54
C LEU A 193 7.48 -0.86 -11.83
N TRP A 194 6.38 -1.59 -11.71
CA TRP A 194 5.58 -2.08 -12.83
C TRP A 194 4.18 -1.46 -12.87
N ASP A 195 3.99 -0.35 -12.16
CA ASP A 195 2.75 0.43 -12.15
C ASP A 195 1.51 -0.44 -11.83
N SER A 196 1.63 -1.31 -10.84
CA SER A 196 0.53 -2.12 -10.35
C SER A 196 -0.58 -1.25 -9.74
N PRO A 197 -1.86 -1.66 -9.83
CA PRO A 197 -2.99 -0.93 -9.27
C PRO A 197 -2.91 -0.60 -7.77
N ILE A 198 -2.22 -1.42 -6.98
CA ILE A 198 -2.17 -1.27 -5.51
C ILE A 198 -0.79 -0.86 -4.96
N GLY A 199 0.18 -0.58 -5.84
CA GLY A 199 1.53 -0.19 -5.41
C GLY A 199 2.47 -1.34 -5.05
N LEU A 200 2.13 -2.59 -5.38
CA LEU A 200 2.97 -3.78 -5.20
C LEU A 200 3.40 -4.34 -6.55
N SER A 201 4.69 -4.30 -6.87
CA SER A 201 5.20 -4.92 -8.10
C SER A 201 5.83 -6.29 -7.86
N LEU A 202 6.73 -6.38 -6.88
CA LEU A 202 7.59 -7.56 -6.73
C LEU A 202 7.01 -8.60 -5.79
N GLN A 203 6.26 -8.20 -4.76
CA GLN A 203 5.84 -9.05 -3.67
C GLN A 203 4.52 -9.76 -3.98
N THR A 204 4.41 -11.01 -3.56
CA THR A 204 3.16 -11.73 -3.35
C THR A 204 3.08 -12.10 -1.88
N ILE A 205 1.96 -11.81 -1.25
CA ILE A 205 1.73 -12.04 0.18
C ILE A 205 0.56 -12.97 0.34
N ASP A 206 0.74 -14.00 1.17
CA ASP A 206 -0.37 -14.82 1.64
C ASP A 206 -0.67 -14.57 3.11
N LEU A 207 -1.96 -14.57 3.43
CA LEU A 207 -2.45 -14.71 4.80
C LEU A 207 -3.30 -15.98 4.86
N TYR A 208 -2.92 -16.96 5.67
CA TYR A 208 -3.74 -18.14 5.94
C TYR A 208 -4.46 -17.96 7.27
N PHE A 209 -5.66 -18.52 7.39
CA PHE A 209 -6.51 -18.38 8.57
C PHE A 209 -7.12 -19.73 8.98
N ASP A 210 -6.81 -20.15 10.19
CA ASP A 210 -7.56 -21.17 10.94
C ASP A 210 -8.50 -20.39 11.88
N VAL A 211 -9.80 -20.45 11.59
CA VAL A 211 -10.82 -19.68 12.31
C VAL A 211 -11.70 -20.55 13.20
N ASP A 212 -11.60 -21.89 13.08
CA ASP A 212 -12.37 -22.82 13.90
C ASP A 212 -11.52 -23.59 14.94
N GLY A 213 -10.20 -23.64 14.74
CA GLY A 213 -9.24 -24.26 15.63
C GLY A 213 -9.37 -25.77 15.73
N VAL A 214 -10.06 -26.42 14.80
CA VAL A 214 -10.41 -27.85 14.81
C VAL A 214 -9.35 -28.66 14.06
N PRO A 215 -8.68 -29.62 14.71
CA PRO A 215 -7.73 -30.47 14.01
C PRO A 215 -8.38 -31.25 12.85
N ASN A 216 -7.74 -31.26 11.69
CA ASN A 216 -8.21 -31.89 10.45
C ASN A 216 -9.53 -31.30 9.90
N SER A 217 -9.93 -30.08 10.30
CA SER A 217 -10.79 -29.24 9.46
C SER A 217 -9.98 -28.64 8.31
N GLY A 218 -10.57 -27.76 7.51
CA GLY A 218 -9.83 -26.97 6.51
C GLY A 218 -9.03 -27.73 5.44
N GLU A 219 -8.09 -27.01 4.85
CA GLU A 219 -7.09 -27.51 3.90
C GLU A 219 -5.70 -27.41 4.52
N ILE A 220 -4.83 -28.36 4.19
CA ILE A 220 -3.45 -28.38 4.69
C ILE A 220 -2.45 -27.98 3.60
N LYS A 221 -2.79 -28.08 2.32
CA LYS A 221 -1.90 -27.60 1.26
C LYS A 221 -1.87 -26.08 1.29
N ALA A 222 -0.69 -25.48 1.20
CA ALA A 222 -0.63 -24.06 0.85
C ALA A 222 -1.22 -23.85 -0.56
N LEU A 223 -1.57 -22.62 -0.90
CA LEU A 223 -2.06 -22.24 -2.22
C LEU A 223 -1.11 -22.71 -3.34
N GLY A 224 -1.64 -22.82 -4.56
CA GLY A 224 -0.89 -23.23 -5.74
C GLY A 224 0.44 -22.48 -5.87
N GLY A 225 1.52 -23.20 -6.19
CA GLY A 225 2.85 -22.63 -6.39
C GLY A 225 3.70 -22.42 -5.14
N ARG A 226 3.17 -22.52 -3.91
CA ARG A 226 3.97 -22.31 -2.66
C ARG A 226 4.85 -23.52 -2.32
N ARG A 227 4.42 -24.74 -2.71
CA ARG A 227 5.11 -26.02 -2.45
C ARG A 227 5.37 -26.25 -0.95
N ALA A 228 4.36 -26.00 -0.13
CA ALA A 228 4.37 -26.21 1.30
C ALA A 228 3.01 -26.76 1.77
N VAL A 229 2.99 -27.34 2.97
CA VAL A 229 1.79 -27.81 3.64
C VAL A 229 1.75 -27.25 5.07
N PHE A 230 0.59 -27.22 5.70
CA PHE A 230 0.40 -26.93 7.11
C PHE A 230 0.30 -28.24 7.90
N ASP A 231 0.59 -28.17 9.20
CA ASP A 231 0.31 -29.29 10.09
C ASP A 231 -1.19 -29.60 10.10
N SER A 232 -1.56 -30.89 10.18
CA SER A 232 -2.97 -31.31 10.19
C SER A 232 -3.78 -30.78 11.39
N GLY A 233 -3.12 -30.41 12.49
CA GLY A 233 -3.73 -29.74 13.63
C GLY A 233 -3.83 -28.22 13.49
N ALA A 234 -3.42 -27.68 12.33
CA ALA A 234 -3.38 -26.26 12.00
C ALA A 234 -3.77 -26.03 10.53
N ALA A 235 -4.77 -26.79 10.06
CA ALA A 235 -5.35 -26.61 8.75
C ALA A 235 -6.06 -25.25 8.68
N TRP A 236 -6.13 -24.67 7.49
CA TRP A 236 -6.74 -23.36 7.28
C TRP A 236 -8.11 -23.48 6.62
N GLU A 237 -9.06 -22.65 7.03
CA GLU A 237 -10.38 -22.52 6.37
C GLU A 237 -10.34 -21.50 5.24
N TYR A 238 -9.51 -20.46 5.37
CA TYR A 238 -9.40 -19.38 4.40
C TYR A 238 -7.95 -18.97 4.14
N ALA A 239 -7.66 -18.63 2.89
CA ALA A 239 -6.39 -18.06 2.46
C ALA A 239 -6.63 -16.79 1.64
N VAL A 240 -5.88 -15.75 1.93
CA VAL A 240 -5.90 -14.48 1.20
C VAL A 240 -4.61 -14.36 0.41
N TRP A 241 -4.75 -14.23 -0.90
CA TRP A 241 -3.64 -14.03 -1.84
C TRP A 241 -3.65 -12.59 -2.34
N VAL A 242 -2.57 -11.86 -2.04
CA VAL A 242 -2.38 -10.47 -2.43
C VAL A 242 -1.13 -10.32 -3.27
N GLU A 243 -1.29 -9.75 -4.46
CA GLU A 243 -0.22 -9.24 -5.30
C GLU A 243 -0.70 -7.99 -6.05
N GLY A 244 0.16 -7.35 -6.83
CA GLY A 244 -0.13 -6.09 -7.53
C GLY A 244 -1.44 -6.04 -8.32
N TRP A 245 -1.85 -7.15 -8.93
CA TRP A 245 -3.01 -7.22 -9.82
C TRP A 245 -4.19 -8.05 -9.29
N HIS A 246 -3.97 -8.88 -8.26
CA HIS A 246 -4.98 -9.75 -7.68
C HIS A 246 -4.97 -9.68 -6.16
N GLN A 247 -6.15 -9.51 -5.58
CA GLN A 247 -6.40 -9.53 -4.13
C GLN A 247 -7.64 -10.40 -3.90
N LYS A 248 -7.42 -11.67 -3.56
CA LYS A 248 -8.47 -12.70 -3.54
C LYS A 248 -8.48 -13.48 -2.24
N ILE A 249 -9.66 -13.99 -1.91
CA ILE A 249 -9.88 -14.90 -0.79
C ILE A 249 -10.28 -16.26 -1.36
N PHE A 250 -9.67 -17.33 -0.87
CA PHE A 250 -10.02 -18.71 -1.17
C PHE A 250 -10.48 -19.41 0.11
N ALA A 251 -11.55 -20.18 0.01
CA ALA A 251 -11.93 -21.13 1.05
C ALA A 251 -11.16 -22.45 0.88
N ALA A 252 -11.11 -23.26 1.93
CA ALA A 252 -10.43 -24.56 1.96
C ALA A 252 -10.88 -25.53 0.86
N ASP A 253 -12.11 -25.40 0.36
CA ASP A 253 -12.63 -26.21 -0.75
C ASP A 253 -12.11 -25.76 -2.13
N GLY A 254 -11.26 -24.73 -2.17
CA GLY A 254 -10.68 -24.13 -3.37
C GLY A 254 -11.57 -23.10 -4.05
N SER A 255 -12.76 -22.83 -3.52
CA SER A 255 -13.65 -21.80 -4.09
C SER A 255 -13.17 -20.39 -3.75
N GLU A 256 -13.31 -19.47 -4.71
CA GLU A 256 -13.02 -18.05 -4.47
C GLU A 256 -14.20 -17.39 -3.75
N VAL A 257 -13.94 -16.82 -2.57
CA VAL A 257 -14.93 -16.03 -1.82
C VAL A 257 -15.02 -14.63 -2.44
N LYS A 258 -16.23 -14.23 -2.82
CA LYS A 258 -16.49 -12.93 -3.45
C LYS A 258 -16.60 -11.82 -2.40
N ALA A 259 -15.45 -11.33 -1.95
CA ALA A 259 -15.33 -10.16 -1.08
C ALA A 259 -14.11 -9.32 -1.48
N ALA A 260 -14.17 -8.02 -1.20
CA ALA A 260 -13.07 -7.11 -1.50
C ALA A 260 -12.03 -7.12 -0.36
N VAL A 261 -10.82 -7.56 -0.67
CA VAL A 261 -9.65 -7.36 0.21
C VAL A 261 -9.08 -5.99 -0.09
N ARG A 262 -9.04 -5.11 0.92
CA ARG A 262 -8.54 -3.74 0.74
C ARG A 262 -7.06 -3.73 1.04
N VAL A 263 -6.25 -3.31 0.06
CA VAL A 263 -4.79 -3.25 0.20
C VAL A 263 -4.31 -1.84 0.03
N SER A 264 -3.34 -1.47 0.85
CA SER A 264 -2.83 -0.12 0.93
C SER A 264 -1.32 -0.17 1.16
N THR A 265 -0.56 0.63 0.42
CA THR A 265 0.91 0.61 0.41
C THR A 265 1.46 1.99 0.75
N ASP A 266 2.44 1.99 1.63
CA ASP A 266 3.17 3.18 2.06
C ASP A 266 4.68 2.97 1.85
N PRO A 267 5.27 3.56 0.79
CA PRO A 267 6.69 3.43 0.50
C PRO A 267 7.58 4.15 1.53
N ILE A 268 7.07 5.15 2.25
CA ILE A 268 7.84 5.89 3.26
C ILE A 268 8.07 5.02 4.49
N THR A 269 7.01 4.37 4.96
CA THR A 269 7.09 3.45 6.10
C THR A 269 7.40 2.01 5.71
N LYS A 270 7.56 1.74 4.41
CA LYS A 270 7.81 0.41 3.83
C LYS A 270 6.78 -0.61 4.29
N SER A 271 5.52 -0.21 4.29
CA SER A 271 4.43 -1.03 4.83
C SER A 271 3.31 -1.31 3.85
N ILE A 272 2.70 -2.48 4.03
CA ILE A 272 1.63 -3.04 3.22
C ILE A 272 0.53 -3.42 4.20
N SER A 273 -0.60 -2.71 4.17
CA SER A 273 -1.75 -3.02 5.03
C SER A 273 -2.82 -3.74 4.21
N ILE A 274 -3.15 -4.96 4.62
CA ILE A 274 -4.15 -5.84 4.02
C ILE A 274 -5.33 -5.95 4.99
N SER A 275 -6.45 -5.32 4.67
CA SER A 275 -7.70 -5.41 5.43
C SER A 275 -8.59 -6.50 4.85
N VAL A 276 -8.87 -7.51 5.68
CA VAL A 276 -9.68 -8.69 5.35
C VAL A 276 -11.01 -8.60 6.08
N PRO A 277 -12.16 -8.61 5.37
CA PRO A 277 -13.46 -8.59 6.01
C PRO A 277 -13.69 -9.85 6.84
N LYS A 278 -13.97 -9.70 8.13
CA LYS A 278 -14.17 -10.82 9.07
C LYS A 278 -15.27 -11.76 8.60
N GLN A 279 -16.37 -11.19 8.09
CA GLN A 279 -17.49 -11.95 7.54
C GLN A 279 -17.08 -12.83 6.35
N ALA A 280 -16.13 -12.38 5.52
CA ALA A 280 -15.69 -13.12 4.34
C ALA A 280 -14.87 -14.36 4.70
N ILE A 281 -14.19 -14.34 5.84
CA ILE A 281 -13.41 -15.47 6.37
C ILE A 281 -14.11 -16.17 7.54
N GLY A 282 -15.42 -15.95 7.72
CA GLY A 282 -16.20 -16.62 8.78
C GLY A 282 -15.74 -16.32 10.21
N TYR A 283 -14.92 -15.28 10.41
CA TYR A 283 -14.34 -14.98 11.72
C TYR A 283 -15.30 -14.18 12.59
N ALA A 284 -15.61 -14.71 13.78
CA ALA A 284 -16.58 -14.13 14.71
C ALA A 284 -15.97 -13.62 16.03
N GLY A 285 -14.63 -13.58 16.13
CA GLY A 285 -13.89 -13.24 17.35
C GLY A 285 -13.36 -14.45 18.12
N GLY A 286 -12.53 -14.21 19.14
CA GLY A 286 -11.86 -15.25 19.93
C GLY A 286 -10.57 -15.76 19.28
N ARG A 287 -10.34 -17.08 19.35
CA ARG A 287 -9.13 -17.72 18.82
C ARG A 287 -9.00 -17.51 17.32
N LEU A 288 -7.81 -17.09 16.89
CA LEU A 288 -7.44 -16.97 15.48
C LEU A 288 -6.08 -17.62 15.27
N GLY A 289 -6.00 -18.61 14.39
CA GLY A 289 -4.75 -19.08 13.81
C GLY A 289 -4.47 -18.31 12.52
N PHE A 290 -3.22 -17.87 12.33
CA PHE A 290 -2.82 -17.25 11.09
C PHE A 290 -1.37 -17.56 10.70
N MET A 291 -1.06 -17.35 9.42
CA MET A 291 0.31 -17.38 8.90
C MET A 291 0.50 -16.34 7.81
N VAL A 292 1.64 -15.66 7.81
CA VAL A 292 2.03 -14.66 6.80
C VAL A 292 3.21 -15.20 6.00
N LEU A 293 3.07 -15.28 4.68
CA LEU A 293 4.14 -15.69 3.76
C LEU A 293 4.45 -14.58 2.76
N ILE A 294 5.72 -14.42 2.41
CA ILE A 294 6.21 -13.53 1.35
C ILE A 294 6.87 -14.37 0.25
N MET A 295 6.42 -14.13 -0.98
CA MET A 295 6.98 -14.70 -2.20
C MET A 295 7.25 -13.61 -3.24
N GLY A 296 7.93 -13.98 -4.32
CA GLY A 296 8.02 -13.12 -5.51
C GLY A 296 6.82 -13.29 -6.44
N GLN A 297 6.32 -12.17 -6.94
CA GLN A 297 5.32 -12.07 -8.00
C GLN A 297 5.94 -12.47 -9.35
N GLU A 298 5.23 -13.26 -10.15
CA GLU A 298 5.58 -13.68 -11.51
C GLU A 298 4.59 -13.13 -12.54
N GLY A 299 5.08 -12.31 -13.47
CA GLY A 299 4.29 -11.74 -14.55
C GLY A 299 3.77 -12.78 -15.55
N PHE A 300 4.58 -13.82 -15.80
CA PHE A 300 4.37 -14.87 -16.79
C PHE A 300 4.48 -16.27 -16.15
N PRO A 301 3.51 -16.68 -15.33
CA PRO A 301 3.58 -17.95 -14.62
C PRO A 301 3.45 -19.14 -15.56
N SER A 302 4.15 -20.22 -15.22
CA SER A 302 3.85 -21.56 -15.71
C SER A 302 2.66 -22.13 -14.93
N GLY A 303 1.57 -22.51 -15.61
CA GLY A 303 0.45 -23.23 -15.01
C GLY A 303 -0.23 -22.56 -13.80
N ASP A 304 -0.82 -23.38 -12.93
CA ASP A 304 -1.58 -22.95 -11.74
C ASP A 304 -0.66 -22.62 -10.54
N SER A 305 0.29 -21.69 -10.75
CA SER A 305 1.21 -21.22 -9.70
C SER A 305 0.70 -20.01 -8.94
N LEU A 306 -0.50 -19.52 -9.27
CA LEU A 306 -1.05 -18.24 -8.77
C LEU A 306 0.00 -17.12 -8.83
N ARG A 307 0.72 -17.04 -9.96
CA ARG A 307 1.74 -16.00 -10.23
C ARG A 307 2.85 -15.96 -9.18
N VAL A 308 3.22 -17.09 -8.60
CA VAL A 308 4.42 -17.20 -7.75
C VAL A 308 5.66 -17.44 -8.62
N ARG A 309 6.70 -16.64 -8.37
CA ARG A 309 8.01 -16.75 -9.01
C ARG A 309 8.77 -17.93 -8.42
N GLU A 310 9.21 -18.82 -9.30
CA GLU A 310 9.90 -20.03 -8.88
C GLU A 310 11.32 -19.77 -8.38
N VAL A 311 11.72 -20.62 -7.45
CA VAL A 311 13.09 -20.81 -7.01
C VAL A 311 13.71 -21.94 -7.83
N MET A 312 14.87 -21.65 -8.41
CA MET A 312 15.65 -22.56 -9.22
C MET A 312 16.91 -22.97 -8.46
N GLU A 313 17.62 -23.98 -8.96
CA GLU A 313 18.94 -24.35 -8.41
C GLU A 313 19.93 -23.17 -8.50
N GLN A 314 19.93 -22.46 -9.63
CA GLN A 314 20.77 -21.28 -9.87
C GLN A 314 19.90 -20.06 -10.13
N ALA A 315 20.26 -18.93 -9.53
CA ALA A 315 19.56 -17.67 -9.77
C ALA A 315 19.66 -17.28 -11.25
N ALA A 316 18.57 -16.75 -11.79
CA ALA A 316 18.54 -16.16 -13.11
C ALA A 316 18.06 -14.72 -13.01
N GLU A 317 18.01 -14.02 -14.15
CA GLU A 317 17.59 -12.62 -14.19
C GLU A 317 16.23 -12.40 -13.51
N TRP A 318 15.28 -13.31 -13.74
CA TRP A 318 13.91 -13.23 -13.24
C TRP A 318 13.53 -14.47 -12.41
N ARG A 319 14.49 -15.20 -11.83
CA ARG A 319 14.19 -16.37 -10.99
C ARG A 319 15.10 -16.38 -9.78
N PHE A 320 14.53 -16.74 -8.63
CA PHE A 320 15.33 -16.98 -7.43
C PHE A 320 16.24 -18.19 -7.66
N GLY A 321 17.35 -18.24 -6.93
CA GLY A 321 18.29 -19.35 -6.95
C GLY A 321 18.41 -20.05 -5.60
N GLY A 322 19.21 -21.11 -5.53
CA GLY A 322 19.55 -21.79 -4.27
C GLY A 322 18.52 -22.84 -3.81
N GLY A 323 17.52 -23.12 -4.65
CA GLY A 323 16.63 -24.27 -4.49
C GLY A 323 17.25 -25.57 -5.00
N ILE A 324 16.40 -26.53 -5.33
CA ILE A 324 16.83 -27.81 -5.90
C ILE A 324 16.16 -28.06 -7.25
N GLN A 325 16.71 -29.02 -8.00
CA GLN A 325 15.98 -29.56 -9.14
C GLN A 325 14.79 -30.39 -8.65
N GLY A 326 13.56 -29.92 -8.91
CA GLY A 326 12.35 -30.65 -8.54
C GLY A 326 11.18 -29.74 -8.22
N SER A 327 10.30 -30.22 -7.34
CA SER A 327 9.06 -29.52 -6.98
C SER A 327 8.76 -29.54 -5.48
N TYR A 328 9.75 -29.85 -4.63
CA TYR A 328 9.53 -30.02 -3.18
C TYR A 328 10.10 -28.88 -2.33
N ASP A 329 11.06 -28.13 -2.84
CA ASP A 329 11.53 -26.90 -2.23
C ASP A 329 10.45 -25.82 -2.30
N PRO A 330 10.17 -25.11 -1.19
CA PRO A 330 9.12 -24.09 -1.14
C PRO A 330 9.50 -22.88 -1.98
N ASN A 331 8.56 -22.25 -2.69
CA ASN A 331 8.80 -20.95 -3.33
C ASN A 331 8.59 -19.77 -2.36
N ILE A 332 8.76 -20.03 -1.06
CA ILE A 332 8.60 -19.06 0.03
C ILE A 332 9.96 -18.43 0.29
N ILE A 333 10.03 -17.12 0.14
CA ILE A 333 11.28 -16.35 0.33
C ILE A 333 11.41 -15.93 1.78
N ASP A 334 10.27 -15.58 2.38
CA ASP A 334 10.19 -15.19 3.78
C ASP A 334 8.82 -15.54 4.38
N MET A 335 8.75 -15.65 5.70
CA MET A 335 7.55 -15.97 6.46
C MET A 335 7.66 -15.50 7.91
N LEU A 336 6.54 -15.05 8.46
CA LEU A 336 6.48 -14.73 9.88
C LEU A 336 6.64 -16.01 10.70
N VAL A 337 7.63 -16.03 11.58
CA VAL A 337 7.89 -17.21 12.42
C VAL A 337 7.31 -17.08 13.83
N PRO A 338 6.78 -18.17 14.42
CA PRO A 338 6.51 -18.22 15.84
C PRO A 338 7.77 -17.95 16.69
N GLU A 339 7.60 -17.31 17.84
CA GLU A 339 8.71 -17.02 18.74
C GLU A 339 9.50 -18.29 19.10
N GLY A 340 10.83 -18.20 19.01
CA GLY A 340 11.74 -19.32 19.32
C GLY A 340 11.91 -20.34 18.19
N THR A 341 11.26 -20.14 17.04
CA THR A 341 11.49 -20.95 15.84
C THR A 341 12.36 -20.21 14.83
N ARG A 342 12.87 -20.95 13.84
CA ARG A 342 13.72 -20.41 12.77
C ARG A 342 13.11 -20.76 11.43
N GLN A 343 13.00 -19.76 10.57
CA GLN A 343 12.52 -19.90 9.19
C GLN A 343 13.26 -21.01 8.45
N GLU A 344 14.59 -21.05 8.56
CA GLU A 344 15.40 -22.01 7.80
C GLU A 344 15.12 -23.45 8.21
N ALA A 345 14.79 -23.68 9.49
CA ALA A 345 14.44 -24.99 10.01
C ALA A 345 13.06 -25.46 9.52
N ILE A 346 12.11 -24.53 9.38
CA ILE A 346 10.75 -24.81 8.89
C ILE A 346 10.80 -25.07 7.38
N LEU A 347 11.29 -24.09 6.62
CA LEU A 347 11.32 -24.15 5.16
C LEU A 347 12.33 -25.16 4.64
N GLY A 348 13.36 -25.52 5.42
CA GLY A 348 14.34 -26.55 5.06
C GLY A 348 13.92 -27.99 5.40
N ALA A 349 12.75 -28.21 6.03
CA ALA A 349 12.31 -29.53 6.46
C ALA A 349 11.70 -30.40 5.34
N TYR A 350 11.67 -29.92 4.10
CA TYR A 350 11.23 -30.73 2.94
C TYR A 350 12.19 -31.89 2.68
N ASP A 351 11.68 -32.98 2.10
CA ASP A 351 12.48 -34.15 1.73
C ASP A 351 12.00 -34.68 0.36
N PRO A 352 12.72 -34.34 -0.72
CA PRO A 352 12.37 -34.80 -2.07
C PRO A 352 12.46 -36.32 -2.24
N ALA A 353 13.35 -36.99 -1.50
CA ALA A 353 13.51 -38.43 -1.57
C ALA A 353 12.32 -39.16 -0.94
N GLN A 354 11.65 -38.51 0.02
CA GLN A 354 10.43 -39.01 0.66
C GLN A 354 9.15 -38.36 0.11
N ALA A 355 9.23 -37.57 -0.96
CA ALA A 355 8.11 -36.83 -1.52
C ALA A 355 7.39 -35.92 -0.50
N ARG A 356 8.16 -35.27 0.40
CA ARG A 356 7.65 -34.49 1.52
C ARG A 356 7.92 -33.00 1.32
N PHE A 357 6.88 -32.18 1.48
CA PHE A 357 6.99 -30.71 1.52
C PHE A 357 7.39 -30.20 2.90
N ALA A 358 7.86 -28.95 2.98
CA ALA A 358 8.00 -28.24 4.24
C ALA A 358 6.63 -28.10 4.94
N THR A 359 6.59 -28.26 6.25
CA THR A 359 5.38 -28.12 7.08
C THR A 359 5.40 -26.78 7.80
N LEU A 360 4.47 -25.90 7.46
CA LEU A 360 4.31 -24.56 8.01
C LEU A 360 3.53 -24.62 9.33
N PRO A 361 3.96 -23.89 10.37
CA PRO A 361 3.17 -23.72 11.59
C PRO A 361 2.02 -22.73 11.36
N MET A 362 1.17 -22.58 12.37
CA MET A 362 0.31 -21.41 12.53
C MET A 362 0.65 -20.68 13.82
N ILE A 363 0.44 -19.37 13.81
CA ILE A 363 0.52 -18.51 14.99
C ILE A 363 -0.90 -18.33 15.50
N TYR A 364 -1.12 -18.61 16.79
CA TYR A 364 -2.44 -18.51 17.41
C TYR A 364 -2.51 -17.36 18.40
N ILE A 365 -3.61 -16.61 18.32
CA ILE A 365 -3.88 -15.46 19.17
C ILE A 365 -5.33 -15.50 19.65
N GLU A 366 -5.60 -14.81 20.76
CA GLU A 366 -6.95 -14.59 21.27
C GLU A 366 -7.31 -13.12 21.08
N LEU A 367 -8.34 -12.85 20.28
CA LEU A 367 -8.89 -11.51 20.09
C LEU A 367 -10.15 -11.30 20.95
N PRO A 368 -10.39 -10.07 21.40
CA PRO A 368 -11.47 -9.74 22.34
C PRO A 368 -12.90 -9.99 21.83
#